data_AF-A0A128F3S3-F1
#
_entry.id   AF-A0A128F3S3-F1
#
_cell.length_a   1.000
_cell.length_b   1.000
_cell.length_c   1.000
_cell.angle_alpha   90.00
_cell.angle_beta   90.00
_cell.angle_gamma   90.00
#
_symmetry.space_group_name_H-M   'P 1'
#
loop_
_entity.id
_entity.type
_entity.pdbx_description
1 polymer ?
#
loop_
_entity_poly.entity_id
_entity_poly.type
_entity_poly.pdbx_seq_one_letter_code
_entity_poly.pdbx_strand_id
1 'polypeptide(L)'
;MELDKRFYRWGEERRYGKFSHIIRTALFFSIVLLTARLTTLFLYEPVSAVDVFFLQFPSQLLMIASVSVILGSCVWYVKEARYKSKARRRGLPITSL
;
A
#
# COMPACT_ATOMS: atom_id res chain seq x y z
N MET A 1 5.26 -18.75 -16.89
CA MET A 1 3.80 -18.52 -16.91
C MET A 1 3.29 -17.57 -15.82
N GLU A 2 3.74 -17.62 -14.54
CA GLU A 2 3.21 -16.71 -13.50
C GLU A 2 3.52 -15.22 -13.70
N LEU A 3 4.70 -14.91 -14.23
CA LEU A 3 5.14 -13.53 -14.49
C LEU A 3 4.33 -12.82 -15.58
N ASP A 4 3.66 -13.59 -16.46
CA ASP A 4 2.72 -13.08 -17.45
C ASP A 4 1.37 -12.78 -16.82
N LYS A 5 0.86 -13.68 -15.97
CA LYS A 5 -0.40 -13.46 -15.23
C LYS A 5 -0.35 -12.17 -14.40
N ARG A 6 0.77 -11.89 -13.73
CA ARG A 6 0.96 -10.63 -12.97
C ARG A 6 1.02 -9.39 -13.87
N PHE A 7 1.56 -9.51 -15.07
CA PHE A 7 1.65 -8.41 -16.04
C PHE A 7 0.26 -8.07 -16.63
N TYR A 8 -0.51 -9.09 -17.02
CA TYR A 8 -1.89 -8.91 -17.49
C TYR A 8 -2.82 -8.39 -16.39
N ARG A 9 -2.72 -8.94 -15.18
CA ARG A 9 -3.51 -8.44 -14.02
C ARG A 9 -3.22 -6.97 -13.72
N TRP A 10 -1.97 -6.52 -13.81
CA TRP A 10 -1.65 -5.10 -13.64
C TRP A 10 -2.24 -4.23 -14.76
N GLY A 11 -2.27 -4.73 -16.00
CA GLY A 11 -2.91 -4.03 -17.12
C GLY A 11 -4.41 -3.80 -16.91
N GLU A 12 -5.11 -4.77 -16.31
CA GLU A 12 -6.52 -4.62 -15.89
C GLU A 12 -6.68 -3.70 -14.68
N GLU A 13 -5.87 -3.89 -13.63
CA GLU A 13 -5.89 -3.05 -12.41
C GLU A 13 -5.64 -1.57 -12.73
N ARG A 14 -4.81 -1.29 -13.74
CA ARG A 14 -4.51 0.08 -14.18
C ARG A 14 -5.75 0.83 -14.67
N ARG A 15 -6.74 0.13 -15.23
CA ARG A 15 -7.99 0.74 -15.71
C ARG A 15 -8.87 1.30 -14.58
N TYR A 16 -8.71 0.79 -13.36
CA TYR A 16 -9.42 1.31 -12.18
C TYR A 16 -8.85 2.64 -11.67
N GLY A 17 -7.74 3.10 -12.24
CA GLY A 17 -7.13 4.39 -11.95
C GLY A 17 -6.16 4.36 -10.76
N LYS A 18 -5.18 5.26 -10.83
CA LYS A 18 -4.09 5.40 -9.85
C LYS A 18 -4.62 5.63 -8.42
N PHE A 19 -5.64 6.46 -8.28
CA PHE A 19 -6.19 6.84 -6.98
C PHE A 19 -6.86 5.65 -6.26
N SER A 20 -7.63 4.85 -7.00
CA SER A 20 -8.28 3.64 -6.45
C SER A 20 -7.25 2.62 -5.95
N HIS A 21 -6.15 2.42 -6.70
CA HIS A 21 -5.08 1.53 -6.25
C HIS A 21 -4.38 2.07 -4.99
N ILE A 22 -4.04 3.36 -4.98
CA ILE A 22 -3.37 3.98 -3.83
C ILE A 22 -4.24 3.85 -2.58
N ILE A 23 -5.53 4.16 -2.66
CA ILE A 23 -6.45 4.04 -1.52
C ILE A 23 -6.53 2.59 -1.03
N ARG A 24 -6.78 1.62 -1.91
CA ARG A 24 -6.90 0.21 -1.51
C ARG A 24 -5.62 -0.30 -0.85
N THR A 25 -4.47 0.05 -1.43
CA THR A 25 -3.18 -0.37 -0.92
C THR A 25 -2.85 0.33 0.40
N ALA A 26 -3.17 1.62 0.51
CA ALA A 26 -3.00 2.39 1.74
C ALA A 26 -3.90 1.87 2.86
N LEU A 27 -5.17 1.56 2.58
CA LEU A 27 -6.09 0.96 3.55
C LEU A 27 -5.54 -0.37 4.06
N PHE A 28 -5.04 -1.23 3.17
CA PHE A 28 -4.42 -2.49 3.56
C PHE A 28 -3.21 -2.27 4.47
N PHE A 29 -2.28 -1.38 4.11
CA PHE A 29 -1.13 -1.06 4.95
C PHE A 29 -1.54 -0.47 6.30
N SER A 30 -2.53 0.42 6.32
CA SER A 30 -3.03 1.00 7.56
C SER A 30 -3.60 -0.04 8.50
N ILE A 31 -4.39 -1.00 7.99
CA ILE A 31 -4.92 -2.11 8.79
C ILE A 31 -3.77 -2.93 9.36
N VAL A 32 -2.80 -3.33 8.54
CA VAL A 32 -1.65 -4.13 8.97
C VAL A 32 -0.85 -3.41 10.07
N LEU A 33 -0.57 -2.12 9.90
CA LEU A 33 0.18 -1.31 10.87
C LEU A 33 -0.60 -1.11 12.17
N LEU A 34 -1.92 -0.87 12.09
CA LEU A 34 -2.80 -0.78 13.25
C LEU A 34 -2.83 -2.09 14.03
N THR A 35 -3.00 -3.22 13.35
CA THR A 35 -2.98 -4.54 13.99
C THR A 35 -1.63 -4.79 14.67
N ALA A 36 -0.52 -4.52 13.99
CA ALA A 36 0.81 -4.69 14.58
C ALA A 36 1.00 -3.83 15.84
N ARG A 37 0.52 -2.58 15.82
CA ARG A 37 0.60 -1.68 16.98
C ARG A 37 -0.25 -2.19 18.15
N LEU A 38 -1.49 -2.62 17.87
CA LEU A 38 -2.37 -3.20 18.89
C LEU A 38 -1.76 -4.48 19.49
N THR A 39 -1.24 -5.37 18.65
CA THR A 39 -0.54 -6.59 19.11
C THR A 39 0.64 -6.23 20.02
N THR A 40 1.38 -5.17 19.69
CA THR A 40 2.51 -4.73 20.53
C THR A 40 2.03 -4.20 21.89
N LEU A 41 0.97 -3.37 21.88
CA LEU A 41 0.36 -2.82 23.08
C LEU A 41 -0.12 -3.92 24.03
N PHE A 42 -0.82 -4.94 23.51
CA PHE A 42 -1.40 -6.00 24.34
C PHE A 42 -0.39 -7.04 24.83
N LEU A 43 0.70 -7.29 24.08
CA LEU A 43 1.66 -8.34 24.42
C LEU A 43 2.87 -7.84 25.21
N TYR A 44 3.31 -6.60 25.00
CA TYR A 44 4.60 -6.13 25.49
C TYR A 44 4.52 -4.89 26.37
N GLU A 45 3.45 -4.09 26.31
CA GLU A 45 3.35 -2.85 27.08
C GLU A 45 2.60 -3.03 28.41
N PRO A 46 2.98 -2.29 29.47
CA PRO A 46 2.26 -2.31 30.74
C PRO A 46 0.86 -1.72 30.58
N VAL A 47 -0.08 -2.14 31.43
CA VAL A 47 -1.49 -1.68 31.39
C VAL A 47 -1.60 -0.14 31.47
N SER A 48 -0.68 0.52 32.18
CA SER A 48 -0.62 1.99 32.27
C SER A 48 -0.29 2.69 30.94
N ALA A 49 0.22 1.97 29.93
CA ALA A 49 0.50 2.51 28.61
C ALA A 49 -0.76 2.60 27.73
N VAL A 50 -1.86 1.93 28.11
CA VAL A 50 -3.12 1.94 27.35
C VAL A 50 -3.73 3.34 27.32
N ASP A 51 -3.73 4.06 28.44
CA ASP A 51 -4.27 5.42 28.51
C ASP A 51 -3.47 6.40 27.65
N VAL A 52 -2.13 6.27 27.68
CA VAL A 52 -1.22 7.07 26.85
C VAL A 52 -1.42 6.75 25.37
N PHE A 53 -1.67 5.47 25.04
CA PHE A 53 -1.97 5.04 23.68
C PHE A 53 -3.24 5.72 23.14
N PHE A 54 -4.34 5.74 23.89
CA PHE A 54 -5.57 6.40 23.45
C PHE A 54 -5.43 7.92 23.32
N LEU A 55 -4.64 8.56 24.18
CA LEU A 55 -4.33 9.99 24.07
C LEU A 55 -3.56 10.31 22.78
N GLN A 56 -2.64 9.43 22.37
CA GLN A 56 -1.83 9.58 21.15
C GLN A 56 -2.48 8.96 19.91
N PHE A 57 -3.61 8.28 20.04
CA PHE A 57 -4.23 7.53 18.97
C PHE A 57 -4.54 8.38 17.71
N PRO A 58 -5.03 9.63 17.82
CA PRO A 58 -5.28 10.46 16.64
C PRO A 58 -4.01 10.79 15.85
N SER A 59 -2.91 11.09 16.54
CA SER A 59 -1.63 11.41 15.88
C SER A 59 -0.99 10.16 15.28
N GLN A 60 -1.09 9.01 15.95
CA GLN A 60 -0.67 7.71 15.41
C GLN A 60 -1.47 7.34 14.16
N LEU A 61 -2.78 7.55 14.14
CA LEU A 61 -3.62 7.33 12.96
C LEU A 61 -3.19 8.21 11.78
N LEU A 62 -2.94 9.50 12.01
CA LEU A 62 -2.45 10.41 10.97
C LEU A 62 -1.08 9.96 10.42
N MET A 63 -0.18 9.53 11.29
CA MET A 63 1.13 9.01 10.89
C MET A 63 0.99 7.73 10.06
N ILE A 64 0.17 6.78 10.51
CA ILE A 64 -0.07 5.53 9.77
C ILE A 64 -0.70 5.83 8.41
N ALA A 65 -1.72 6.69 8.35
CA ALA A 65 -2.39 7.05 7.11
C ALA A 65 -1.44 7.72 6.11
N SER A 66 -0.63 8.68 6.56
CA SER A 66 0.35 9.36 5.70
C SER A 66 1.40 8.39 5.15
N VAL A 67 1.99 7.54 5.98
CA VAL A 67 2.96 6.51 5.56
C VAL A 67 2.32 5.53 4.58
N SER A 68 1.11 5.06 4.86
CA SER A 68 0.36 4.15 3.98
C SER A 68 0.09 4.75 2.60
N VAL A 69 -0.24 6.04 2.51
CA VAL A 69 -0.46 6.74 1.23
C VAL A 69 0.84 6.87 0.43
N ILE A 70 1.95 7.19 1.10
CA ILE A 70 3.28 7.26 0.48
C ILE A 70 3.67 5.88 -0.06
N LEU A 71 3.53 4.82 0.75
CA LEU A 71 3.81 3.45 0.35
C LEU A 71 2.91 3.01 -0.81
N GLY A 72 1.61 3.27 -0.75
CA GLY A 72 0.67 2.98 -1.85
C GLY A 72 1.06 3.67 -3.15
N SER A 73 1.53 4.92 -3.07
CA SER A 73 2.05 5.67 -4.20
C SER A 73 3.34 5.05 -4.76
N CYS A 74 4.31 4.72 -3.89
CA CYS A 74 5.55 4.05 -4.28
C CYS A 74 5.28 2.71 -4.97
N VAL A 75 4.39 1.89 -4.41
CA VAL A 75 3.99 0.60 -4.99
C VAL A 75 3.42 0.78 -6.40
N TRP A 76 2.56 1.78 -6.61
CA TRP A 76 2.04 2.11 -7.93
C TRP A 76 3.18 2.45 -8.90
N TYR A 77 4.06 3.38 -8.55
CA TYR A 77 5.17 3.80 -9.42
C TYR A 77 6.14 2.67 -9.73
N VAL A 78 6.45 1.81 -8.77
CA VAL A 78 7.31 0.64 -8.97
C VAL A 78 6.67 -0.37 -9.92
N LYS A 79 5.38 -0.68 -9.73
CA LYS A 79 4.64 -1.59 -10.63
C LYS A 79 4.54 -1.02 -12.04
N GLU A 80 4.27 0.28 -12.15
CA GLU A 80 4.17 1.00 -13.42
C GLU A 80 5.52 1.04 -14.16
N ALA A 81 6.62 1.31 -13.46
CA ALA A 81 7.96 1.28 -14.03
C ALA A 81 8.35 -0.12 -14.52
N ARG A 82 8.02 -1.17 -13.74
CA ARG A 82 8.21 -2.57 -14.14
C ARG A 82 7.37 -2.94 -15.36
N TYR A 83 6.13 -2.45 -15.43
CA TYR A 83 5.24 -2.65 -16.57
C TYR A 83 5.83 -2.01 -17.84
N LYS A 84 6.19 -0.72 -17.80
CA LYS A 84 6.81 -0.01 -18.93
C LYS A 84 8.12 -0.65 -19.39
N SER A 85 8.95 -1.12 -18.45
CA SER A 85 10.19 -1.83 -18.77
C SER A 85 9.91 -3.15 -19.51
N LYS A 86 8.95 -3.95 -19.04
CA LYS A 86 8.55 -5.20 -19.72
C LYS A 86 7.85 -4.96 -21.06
N ALA A 87 6.98 -3.97 -21.17
CA ALA A 87 6.29 -3.63 -22.42
C ALA A 87 7.29 -3.26 -23.52
N ARG A 88 8.30 -2.44 -23.19
CA ARG A 88 9.41 -2.10 -24.10
C ARG A 88 10.19 -3.33 -24.57
N ARG A 89 10.52 -4.25 -23.66
CA ARG A 89 11.24 -5.49 -24.01
C ARG A 89 10.43 -6.43 -24.91
N ARG A 90 9.10 -6.30 -24.94
CA ARG A 90 8.19 -7.15 -25.72
C ARG A 90 7.65 -6.48 -26.99
N GLY A 91 8.06 -5.24 -27.28
CA GLY A 91 7.54 -4.48 -28.42
C GLY A 91 6.03 -4.22 -28.34
N LEU A 92 5.42 -4.30 -27.15
CA LEU A 92 3.99 -4.07 -26.98
C LEU A 92 3.71 -2.56 -26.95
N PRO A 93 2.61 -2.10 -27.58
CA PRO A 93 2.24 -0.69 -27.54
C PRO A 93 2.03 -0.25 -26.09
N ILE A 94 2.80 0.75 -25.67
CA ILE A 94 2.67 1.35 -24.34
C ILE A 94 1.43 2.24 -24.40
N THR A 95 0.28 1.69 -24.07
CA THR A 95 -0.95 2.47 -23.96
C THR A 95 -0.82 3.43 -22.79
N SER A 96 -0.71 4.72 -23.09
CA SER A 96 -0.78 5.80 -22.10
C SER A 96 -2.24 5.97 -21.69
N LEU A 97 -2.65 5.23 -20.66
CA LEU A 97 -3.71 5.67 -19.74
C LEU A 97 -3.13 6.71 -18.80
#